data_AF-A0A1J3JWR8-F1
#
_entry.id   AF-A0A1J3JWR8-F1
#
_cell.length_a   1.000
_cell.length_b   1.000
_cell.length_c   1.000
_cell.angle_alpha   90.00
_cell.angle_beta   90.00
_cell.angle_gamma   90.00
#
_symmetry.space_group_name_H-M   'P 1'
#
loop_
_entity.id
_entity.type
_entity.pdbx_description
1 polymer ?
#
loop_
_entity_poly.entity_id
_entity_poly.type
_entity_poly.pdbx_seq_one_letter_code
_entity_poly.pdbx_strand_id
1 'polypeptide(L)'
;RSLFSKCPTLATIVHAQLVKVGLLPNTFWGNRCLQLYFKSGAVIDAFQLFDEISDKNTISWNLCLKGLIKNGYLDYALEVFDEMPERDVVSWNTMISGLSSCGFSECAIRVFLDMQRLVIRPTRFTFSIL
;
A
#
# COMPACT_ATOMS: atom_id res chain seq x y z
N ARG A 1 17.95 -1.18 26.97
CA ARG A 1 17.31 -2.22 26.11
C ARG A 1 18.04 -2.19 24.78
N SER A 2 18.50 -3.36 24.35
CA SER A 2 19.74 -3.61 23.60
C SER A 2 19.81 -3.10 22.16
N LEU A 3 20.99 -2.57 21.82
CA LEU A 3 21.54 -2.33 20.48
C LEU A 3 21.75 -3.66 19.73
N PHE A 4 20.67 -4.37 19.39
CA PHE A 4 20.75 -5.31 18.27
C PHE A 4 20.80 -4.48 17.01
N SER A 5 21.97 -4.42 16.37
CA SER A 5 22.08 -3.98 14.98
C SER A 5 21.08 -4.80 14.17
N LYS A 6 19.97 -4.20 13.74
CA LYS A 6 19.04 -4.85 12.81
C LYS A 6 19.89 -5.32 11.62
N CYS A 7 19.92 -6.63 11.37
CA CYS A 7 20.55 -7.14 10.16
C CYS A 7 19.93 -6.39 8.96
N PRO A 8 20.73 -5.90 8.01
CA PRO A 8 20.20 -5.22 6.83
C PRO A 8 19.19 -6.14 6.15
N THR A 9 17.96 -5.64 5.97
CA THR A 9 16.96 -6.40 5.23
C THR A 9 17.26 -6.27 3.73
N LEU A 10 16.71 -7.17 2.91
CA LEU A 10 16.81 -7.01 1.46
C LEU A 10 16.31 -5.63 1.00
N ALA A 11 15.29 -5.09 1.67
CA ALA A 11 14.77 -3.75 1.40
C ALA A 11 15.82 -2.66 1.61
N THR A 12 16.55 -2.68 2.74
CA THR A 12 17.56 -1.66 3.04
C THR A 12 18.77 -1.76 2.12
N ILE A 13 19.19 -2.98 1.74
CA ILE A 13 20.30 -3.19 0.80
C ILE A 13 19.93 -2.65 -0.59
N VAL A 14 18.76 -3.03 -1.12
CA VAL A 14 18.31 -2.57 -2.44
C VAL A 14 18.10 -1.07 -2.44
N HIS A 15 17.51 -0.51 -1.38
CA HIS A 15 17.29 0.93 -1.26
C HIS A 15 18.61 1.70 -1.30
N ALA A 16 19.60 1.32 -0.48
CA ALA A 16 20.92 1.96 -0.48
C ALA A 16 21.60 1.92 -1.87
N GLN A 17 21.47 0.80 -2.60
CA GLN A 17 22.03 0.68 -3.94
C GLN A 17 21.31 1.57 -4.96
N LEU A 18 19.99 1.69 -4.89
CA LEU A 18 19.22 2.58 -5.77
C LEU A 18 19.55 4.06 -5.53
N VAL A 19 19.74 4.46 -4.26
CA VAL A 19 20.21 5.80 -3.90
C VAL A 19 21.59 6.04 -4.50
N LYS A 20 22.52 5.10 -4.30
CA LYS A 20 23.91 5.22 -4.79
C LYS A 20 24.00 5.37 -6.31
N VAL A 21 23.13 4.68 -7.05
CA VAL A 21 23.08 4.73 -8.53
C VAL A 21 22.18 5.87 -9.04
N GLY A 22 21.53 6.65 -8.16
CA GLY A 22 20.67 7.78 -8.53
C GLY A 22 19.34 7.37 -9.17
N LEU A 23 18.89 6.14 -8.93
CA LEU A 23 17.67 5.58 -9.54
C LEU A 23 16.42 5.75 -8.66
N LEU A 24 16.58 6.08 -7.38
CA LEU A 24 15.46 6.19 -6.44
C LEU A 24 14.37 7.20 -6.84
N PRO A 25 14.70 8.40 -7.39
CA PRO A 25 13.66 9.37 -7.77
C PRO A 25 12.66 8.83 -8.81
N ASN A 26 13.02 7.76 -9.52
CA ASN A 26 12.11 7.12 -10.47
C ASN A 26 11.04 6.30 -9.73
N THR A 27 9.77 6.62 -9.99
CA THR A 27 8.61 5.95 -9.39
C THR A 27 8.62 4.43 -9.50
N PHE A 28 9.13 3.87 -10.61
CA PHE A 28 9.21 2.41 -10.75
C PHE A 28 10.14 1.80 -9.70
N TRP A 29 11.34 2.37 -9.53
CA TRP A 29 12.32 1.89 -8.56
C TRP A 29 11.89 2.15 -7.11
N GLY A 30 11.29 3.32 -6.86
CA GLY A 30 10.64 3.63 -5.58
C GLY A 30 9.58 2.58 -5.22
N ASN A 31 8.67 2.25 -6.13
CA ASN A 31 7.63 1.24 -5.92
C ASN A 31 8.19 -0.16 -5.65
N ARG A 32 9.31 -0.53 -6.28
CA ARG A 32 9.99 -1.81 -6.01
C ARG A 32 10.53 -1.86 -4.58
N CYS A 33 11.20 -0.81 -4.13
CA CYS A 33 11.70 -0.74 -2.76
C CYS A 33 10.55 -0.66 -1.74
N LEU A 34 9.51 0.11 -2.02
CA LEU A 34 8.31 0.22 -1.20
C LEU A 34 7.69 -1.16 -0.95
N GLN A 35 7.56 -1.97 -2.00
CA GLN A 35 7.07 -3.35 -1.88
C GLN A 35 7.97 -4.21 -0.98
N LEU A 36 9.29 -4.05 -1.05
CA LEU A 36 10.24 -4.80 -0.21
C LEU A 36 10.13 -4.39 1.26
N TYR A 37 10.00 -3.09 1.55
CA TYR A 37 9.83 -2.59 2.91
C TYR A 37 8.57 -3.16 3.57
N PHE A 38 7.42 -3.08 2.90
CA PHE A 38 6.17 -3.66 3.41
C PHE A 38 6.25 -5.18 3.58
N LYS A 39 6.92 -5.91 2.69
CA LYS A 39 7.14 -7.37 2.84
C LYS A 39 8.00 -7.71 4.05
N SER A 40 8.91 -6.82 4.45
CA SER A 40 9.77 -7.01 5.62
C SER A 40 9.16 -6.52 6.94
N GLY A 41 7.94 -5.96 6.90
CA GLY A 41 7.27 -5.36 8.06
C GLY A 41 7.86 -4.02 8.52
N ALA A 42 8.82 -3.47 7.76
CA ALA A 42 9.41 -2.16 8.00
C ALA A 42 8.48 -1.05 7.48
N VAL A 43 7.30 -0.93 8.09
CA VAL A 43 6.22 -0.03 7.65
C VAL A 43 6.62 1.44 7.74
N ILE A 44 7.34 1.85 8.79
CA ILE A 44 7.79 3.24 8.95
C ILE A 44 8.75 3.63 7.83
N ASP A 45 9.74 2.78 7.54
CA ASP A 45 10.71 3.00 6.46
C ASP A 45 10.01 3.02 5.08
N ALA A 46 8.93 2.23 4.91
CA ALA A 46 8.12 2.24 3.70
C ALA A 46 7.48 3.61 3.45
N PHE A 47 6.91 4.24 4.49
CA PHE A 47 6.30 5.57 4.35
C PHE A 47 7.31 6.69 4.13
N GLN A 48 8.46 6.64 4.79
CA GLN A 48 9.55 7.58 4.51
C GLN A 48 9.94 7.53 3.03
N LEU A 49 10.14 6.33 2.49
CA LEU A 49 10.39 6.16 1.07
C LEU A 49 9.21 6.62 0.21
N PHE A 50 7.98 6.32 0.61
CA PHE A 50 6.79 6.74 -0.12
C PHE A 50 6.78 8.26 -0.28
N ASP A 51 7.06 9.02 0.78
CA ASP A 51 7.14 10.48 0.77
C ASP A 51 8.20 11.00 -0.21
N GLU A 52 9.34 10.30 -0.31
CA GLU A 52 10.44 10.63 -1.23
C GLU A 52 10.12 10.38 -2.72
N ILE A 53 9.16 9.51 -3.05
CA ILE A 53 8.74 9.26 -4.44
C ILE A 53 8.12 10.55 -5.01
N SER A 54 8.74 11.14 -6.03
CA SER A 54 8.29 12.43 -6.58
C SER A 54 6.95 12.33 -7.30
N ASP A 55 6.82 11.36 -8.22
CA ASP A 55 5.62 11.16 -9.02
C ASP A 55 4.86 9.91 -8.54
N LYS A 56 4.29 9.98 -7.32
CA LYS A 56 3.45 8.91 -6.76
C LYS A 56 2.27 8.66 -7.69
N ASN A 57 2.13 7.42 -8.16
CA ASN A 57 1.00 7.01 -8.99
C ASN A 57 0.11 6.01 -8.25
N THR A 58 -1.01 5.61 -8.85
CA THR A 58 -1.96 4.66 -8.25
C THR A 58 -1.30 3.35 -7.82
N ILE A 59 -0.22 2.92 -8.48
CA ILE A 59 0.56 1.74 -8.06
C ILE A 59 1.26 1.99 -6.73
N SER A 60 1.89 3.14 -6.54
CA SER A 60 2.54 3.53 -5.27
C SER A 60 1.54 3.48 -4.11
N TRP A 61 0.36 4.09 -4.29
CA TRP A 61 -0.71 4.10 -3.30
C TRP A 61 -1.27 2.70 -3.01
N ASN A 62 -1.54 1.91 -4.06
CA ASN A 62 -2.04 0.54 -3.92
C ASN A 62 -1.04 -0.38 -3.18
N LEU A 63 0.27 -0.14 -3.32
CA LEU A 63 1.30 -0.83 -2.54
C LEU A 63 1.22 -0.47 -1.06
N CYS A 64 0.99 0.81 -0.71
CA CYS A 64 0.77 1.23 0.67
C CYS A 64 -0.46 0.57 1.28
N LEU A 65 -1.61 0.62 0.62
CA LEU A 65 -2.84 -0.03 1.10
C LEU A 65 -2.62 -1.51 1.40
N LYS A 66 -2.11 -2.25 0.41
CA LYS A 66 -1.86 -3.68 0.54
C LYS A 66 -0.83 -3.99 1.62
N GLY A 67 0.21 -3.16 1.73
CA GLY A 67 1.27 -3.28 2.72
C GLY A 67 0.76 -3.09 4.13
N LEU A 68 -0.02 -2.04 4.36
CA LEU A 68 -0.65 -1.70 5.64
C LEU A 68 -1.59 -2.80 6.12
N ILE A 69 -2.55 -3.20 5.26
CA ILE A 69 -3.52 -4.26 5.58
C ILE A 69 -2.81 -5.55 5.97
N LYS A 70 -1.79 -5.97 5.19
CA LYS A 70 -1.04 -7.20 5.49
C LYS A 70 -0.23 -7.14 6.77
N ASN A 71 0.19 -5.96 7.20
CA ASN A 71 0.93 -5.76 8.44
C ASN A 71 0.01 -5.41 9.63
N GLY A 72 -1.32 -5.49 9.46
CA GLY A 72 -2.29 -5.27 10.53
C GLY A 72 -2.62 -3.81 10.82
N TYR A 73 -2.21 -2.88 9.95
CA TYR A 73 -2.43 -1.44 10.09
C TYR A 73 -3.64 -0.97 9.28
N LEU A 74 -4.80 -1.57 9.51
CA LEU A 74 -6.02 -1.29 8.73
C LEU A 74 -6.49 0.16 8.88
N ASP A 75 -6.38 0.76 10.06
CA ASP A 75 -6.79 2.16 10.31
C ASP A 75 -6.00 3.13 9.42
N TYR A 76 -4.67 2.97 9.37
CA TYR A 76 -3.82 3.74 8.47
C TYR A 76 -4.10 3.44 6.99
N ALA A 77 -4.52 2.21 6.65
CA ALA A 77 -4.92 1.89 5.28
C ALA A 77 -6.18 2.68 4.87
N LEU A 78 -7.11 2.93 5.79
CA LEU A 78 -8.27 3.79 5.54
C LEU A 78 -7.86 5.23 5.32
N GLU A 79 -6.97 5.77 6.17
CA GLU A 79 -6.41 7.13 5.98
C GLU A 79 -5.73 7.29 4.63
N VAL A 80 -4.82 6.37 4.29
CA VAL A 80 -4.14 6.36 2.99
C VAL A 80 -5.14 6.25 1.86
N PHE A 81 -6.18 5.41 2.01
CA PHE A 81 -7.23 5.28 1.00
C PHE A 81 -7.99 6.58 0.82
N ASP A 82 -8.30 7.32 1.87
CA ASP A 82 -9.01 8.60 1.85
C ASP A 82 -8.17 9.74 1.25
N GLU A 83 -6.85 9.69 1.42
CA GLU A 83 -5.89 10.65 0.84
C GLU A 83 -5.58 10.40 -0.64
N MET A 84 -5.94 9.24 -1.21
CA MET A 84 -5.63 8.93 -2.61
C MET A 84 -6.27 9.96 -3.56
N PRO A 85 -5.47 10.63 -4.43
CA PRO A 85 -6.00 11.59 -5.40
C PRO A 85 -6.84 10.90 -6.48
N GLU A 86 -6.41 9.69 -6.90
CA GLU A 86 -7.11 8.87 -7.88
C GLU A 86 -7.17 7.43 -7.37
N ARG A 87 -8.35 6.80 -7.48
CA ARG A 87 -8.59 5.41 -7.06
C ARG A 87 -9.02 4.59 -8.25
N ASP A 88 -8.32 3.50 -8.52
CA ASP A 88 -8.70 2.53 -9.54
C ASP A 88 -9.42 1.33 -8.92
N VAL A 89 -9.90 0.43 -9.77
CA VAL A 89 -10.56 -0.81 -9.33
C VAL A 89 -9.70 -1.62 -8.35
N VAL A 90 -8.36 -1.54 -8.47
CA VAL A 90 -7.44 -2.25 -7.57
C VAL A 90 -7.43 -1.59 -6.19
N SER A 91 -7.46 -0.26 -6.09
CA SER A 91 -7.58 0.49 -4.83
C SER A 91 -8.84 0.06 -4.07
N TRP A 92 -9.99 0.09 -4.73
CA TRP A 92 -11.28 -0.31 -4.15
C TRP A 92 -11.28 -1.76 -3.71
N ASN A 93 -10.87 -2.68 -4.58
CA ASN A 93 -10.84 -4.11 -4.25
C ASN A 93 -9.87 -4.42 -3.10
N THR A 94 -8.76 -3.69 -3.01
CA THR A 94 -7.81 -3.85 -1.90
C THR A 94 -8.45 -3.49 -0.57
N MET A 95 -9.19 -2.38 -0.50
CA MET A 95 -9.89 -1.96 0.72
C MET A 95 -11.05 -2.88 1.09
N ILE A 96 -11.89 -3.24 0.12
CA ILE A 96 -13.01 -4.18 0.36
C ILE A 96 -12.47 -5.51 0.89
N SER A 97 -11.38 -6.02 0.29
CA SER A 97 -10.74 -7.27 0.74
C SER A 97 -10.11 -7.13 2.12
N GLY A 98 -9.45 -6.01 2.41
CA GLY A 98 -8.87 -5.75 3.72
C GLY A 98 -9.92 -5.74 4.81
N LEU A 99 -10.97 -4.94 4.64
CA LEU A 99 -12.08 -4.82 5.58
C LEU A 99 -12.78 -6.17 5.81
N SER A 100 -13.09 -6.90 4.73
CA SER A 100 -13.70 -8.24 4.81
C SER A 100 -12.82 -9.22 5.60
N SER A 101 -11.52 -9.27 5.31
CA SER A 101 -10.58 -10.17 5.99
C SER A 101 -10.38 -9.85 7.48
N CYS A 102 -10.61 -8.61 7.89
CA CYS A 102 -10.52 -8.16 9.27
C CYS A 102 -11.86 -8.23 10.02
N GLY A 103 -12.93 -8.76 9.39
CA GLY A 103 -14.25 -8.93 10.01
C GLY A 103 -15.16 -7.70 9.96
N PHE A 104 -14.79 -6.66 9.22
CA PHE A 104 -15.56 -5.42 9.07
C PHE A 104 -16.45 -5.46 7.82
N SER A 105 -17.29 -6.48 7.71
CA SER A 105 -18.12 -6.78 6.52
C SER A 105 -19.04 -5.61 6.14
N GLU A 106 -19.66 -4.96 7.12
CA GLU A 106 -20.54 -3.80 6.88
C GLU A 106 -19.78 -2.62 6.26
N CYS A 107 -18.57 -2.34 6.75
CA CYS A 107 -17.69 -1.32 6.17
C CYS A 107 -17.26 -1.71 4.75
N ALA A 108 -16.96 -2.99 4.50
CA ALA A 108 -16.61 -3.49 3.16
C ALA A 108 -17.76 -3.27 2.16
N ILE A 109 -19.01 -3.52 2.58
CA ILE A 109 -20.20 -3.25 1.77
C ILE A 109 -20.35 -1.75 1.51
N ARG A 110 -20.12 -0.89 2.51
CA ARG A 110 -20.16 0.57 2.32
C ARG A 110 -19.16 1.03 1.26
N VAL A 111 -17.91 0.57 1.34
CA VAL A 111 -16.86 0.88 0.35
C VAL A 111 -17.25 0.36 -1.04
N PHE A 112 -17.85 -0.83 -1.14
CA PHE A 112 -18.38 -1.35 -2.41
C PHE A 112 -19.49 -0.47 -2.99
N LEU A 113 -20.42 0.01 -2.17
CA LEU A 113 -21.49 0.91 -2.62
C LEU A 113 -20.93 2.26 -3.10
N ASP A 114 -19.91 2.78 -2.41
CA ASP A 114 -19.25 4.04 -2.81
C ASP A 114 -18.49 3.90 -4.13
N MET A 115 -17.83 2.75 -4.37
CA MET A 115 -17.24 2.40 -5.67
C MET A 115 -18.28 2.52 -6.81
N GLN A 116 -19.49 1.99 -6.60
CA GLN A 116 -20.56 2.04 -7.60
C GLN A 116 -21.11 3.46 -7.81
N ARG A 117 -21.26 4.25 -6.73
CA ARG A 117 -21.71 5.65 -6.81
C ARG A 117 -20.78 6.53 -7.62
N LEU A 118 -19.48 6.26 -7.55
CA LEU A 118 -18.46 6.93 -8.35
C LEU A 118 -18.34 6.35 -9.78
N VAL A 119 -19.29 5.51 -10.19
CA VAL A 119 -19.38 4.90 -11.53
C VAL A 119 -18.16 4.02 -11.86
N ILE A 120 -17.41 3.58 -10.85
CA ILE A 120 -16.34 2.61 -11.01
C ILE A 120 -16.99 1.23 -11.05
N ARG A 121 -16.88 0.56 -12.19
CA ARG A 121 -17.56 -0.72 -12.40
C ARG A 121 -16.90 -1.84 -11.58
N PRO A 122 -17.65 -2.51 -10.69
CA PRO A 122 -17.18 -3.73 -10.05
C PRO A 122 -16.78 -4.78 -11.09
N THR A 123 -15.74 -5.54 -10.80
CA THR A 123 -15.30 -6.65 -11.65
C THR A 123 -15.73 -7.99 -11.04
N ARG A 124 -15.58 -9.09 -11.80
CA ARG A 124 -15.80 -10.45 -11.26
C ARG A 124 -15.02 -10.70 -9.96
N PHE A 125 -13.82 -10.13 -9.86
CA PHE A 125 -13.00 -10.21 -8.66
C PHE A 125 -13.64 -9.48 -7.47
N THR A 126 -14.24 -8.30 -7.68
CA THR A 126 -14.94 -7.54 -6.63
C THR A 126 -16.04 -8.38 -5.98
N PHE A 127 -16.86 -9.07 -6.79
CA PHE A 127 -17.93 -9.94 -6.29
C PHE A 127 -17.44 -11.22 -5.60
N SER A 128 -16.19 -11.63 -5.81
CA SER A 128 -15.62 -12.79 -5.11
C SER A 128 -15.08 -12.46 -3.71
N ILE A 129 -14.95 -11.16 -3.38
CA ILE A 129 -14.45 -10.68 -2.08
C ILE A 129 -15.57 -10.57 -1.04
N LEU A 130 -16.76 -10.16 -1.49
CA LEU A 130 -17.98 -10.01 -0.67
C LEU A 130 -18.62 -11.38 -0.42
#